data_AF-A0A1C5FYZ9-F1
#
_entry.id   AF-A0A1C5FYZ9-F1
#
_cell.length_a   1.000
_cell.length_b   1.000
_cell.length_c   1.000
_cell.angle_alpha   90.00
_cell.angle_beta   90.00
_cell.angle_gamma   90.00
#
_symmetry.space_group_name_H-M   'P 1'
#
loop_
_entity.id
_entity.type
_entity.pdbx_description
1 polymer ?
#
loop_
_entity_poly.entity_id
_entity_poly.type
_entity_poly.pdbx_seq_one_letter_code
_entity_poly.pdbx_strand_id
1 'polypeptide(L)'
;MSQLFDSSAQRPGALPPQGCPAHPGSGAEPLHAPEFGRDPFAVYRRLREAHGSLAPVELDPGVPAMLCLGYDTALEIMRRPETFSKDPRHWRARNEGVLPEGSYAPHIIRPRPQVDFVDGEEHRRLRGAIEDTTGRIDSAALRNYVERIADSLIDQFCEAGEAELIGTYCALVPIMVSSQLFGCPQEIMDQLLRGVASFIDGSDPSGGDRTSGAALRELIDLKRREPGADITSWLIAHPARLTDEELIEQLLLLIGMVTGVVPGLIGNSLRVLLTDERFSGELMGGSMLVEDALDEVLWTDPPVANMGLYFPVHDTNLAGKRLRAGDAVMISFAATNRDALLRSPHKQGNRAHLAFGAGPHACPGRSSARLIASVALEKLLDRIPDLALAGEIEELKWLSGIFVRGVITLPVRFAPVARPGGRLTSAPPARPGEPDQRQDLPAGAPPPPPIPPISLPFATDAASEGEALMGPGPELEQQAEDRQKQQSSLLGFLNRWRRAR
;
A
#
# COMPACT_ATOMS: atom_id res chain seq x y z
N MET A 1 59.85 -7.96 -31.73
CA MET A 1 59.52 -7.49 -33.09
C MET A 1 58.12 -8.01 -33.44
N SER A 2 57.21 -7.06 -33.58
CA SER A 2 55.95 -6.99 -34.36
C SER A 2 54.91 -8.12 -34.40
N GLN A 3 53.68 -7.61 -34.21
CA GLN A 3 52.31 -8.12 -34.38
C GLN A 3 51.96 -8.68 -35.78
N LEU A 4 50.83 -9.42 -35.85
CA LEU A 4 49.56 -9.06 -36.55
C LEU A 4 48.64 -10.31 -36.60
N PHE A 5 47.54 -10.35 -35.84
CA PHE A 5 46.16 -10.11 -36.28
C PHE A 5 45.68 -10.95 -37.49
N ASP A 6 44.75 -11.87 -37.22
CA ASP A 6 43.54 -11.97 -38.05
C ASP A 6 42.31 -12.09 -37.14
N SER A 7 41.38 -11.19 -37.39
CA SER A 7 40.12 -10.95 -36.73
C SER A 7 39.09 -11.00 -37.84
N SER A 8 38.19 -11.99 -37.82
CA SER A 8 36.95 -11.86 -38.58
C SER A 8 35.78 -12.65 -37.98
N ALA A 9 34.73 -11.87 -37.72
CA ALA A 9 33.31 -12.21 -37.65
C ALA A 9 32.74 -12.82 -36.35
N GLN A 10 32.59 -11.94 -35.34
CA GLN A 10 31.34 -11.87 -34.58
C GLN A 10 30.15 -11.73 -35.54
N ARG A 11 29.22 -12.68 -35.49
CA ARG A 11 27.89 -12.51 -36.08
C ARG A 11 27.05 -11.66 -35.12
N PRO A 12 26.52 -10.50 -35.54
CA PRO A 12 25.42 -9.84 -34.83
C PRO A 12 24.15 -10.67 -35.08
N GLY A 13 23.40 -11.01 -34.03
CA GLY A 13 22.08 -11.62 -34.16
C GLY A 13 21.96 -13.12 -33.86
N ALA A 14 22.82 -13.69 -33.02
CA ALA A 14 22.48 -14.98 -32.41
C ALA A 14 21.37 -14.76 -31.37
N LEU A 15 20.12 -15.05 -31.75
CA LEU A 15 18.99 -15.08 -30.83
C LEU A 15 19.35 -16.00 -29.64
N PRO A 16 19.09 -15.58 -28.39
CA PRO A 16 19.31 -16.44 -27.24
C PRO A 16 18.44 -17.72 -27.36
N PRO A 17 18.89 -18.86 -26.80
CA PRO A 17 18.21 -20.14 -26.91
C PRO A 17 16.75 -20.05 -26.45
N GLN A 18 15.87 -20.87 -27.05
CA GLN A 18 14.46 -20.97 -26.65
C GLN A 18 14.38 -21.33 -25.14
N GLY A 19 13.62 -20.54 -24.37
CA GLY A 19 13.55 -20.62 -22.91
C GLY A 19 14.31 -19.51 -22.17
N CYS A 20 14.96 -18.59 -22.88
CA CYS A 20 15.47 -17.35 -22.29
C CYS A 20 14.29 -16.37 -22.05
N PRO A 21 14.18 -15.70 -20.87
CA PRO A 21 13.07 -14.78 -20.57
C PRO A 21 12.94 -13.57 -21.52
N ALA A 22 13.88 -13.38 -22.44
CA ALA A 22 13.96 -12.25 -23.36
C ALA A 22 13.16 -12.43 -24.67
N HIS A 23 12.37 -13.50 -24.83
CA HIS A 23 11.54 -13.73 -26.03
C HIS A 23 10.04 -13.50 -25.77
N PRO A 24 9.32 -12.81 -26.68
CA PRO A 24 7.86 -12.91 -26.76
C PRO A 24 7.46 -14.35 -27.07
N GLY A 25 6.66 -14.99 -26.19
CA GLY A 25 6.32 -16.42 -26.29
C GLY A 25 7.21 -17.38 -25.47
N SER A 26 7.98 -16.85 -24.50
CA SER A 26 8.93 -17.62 -23.66
C SER A 26 8.32 -18.56 -22.60
N GLY A 27 7.00 -18.61 -22.47
CA GLY A 27 6.33 -19.32 -21.37
C GLY A 27 6.39 -18.60 -20.02
N ALA A 28 6.77 -17.31 -19.99
CA ALA A 28 6.67 -16.46 -18.81
C ALA A 28 5.20 -16.07 -18.56
N GLU A 29 4.77 -16.13 -17.29
CA GLU A 29 3.40 -15.81 -16.91
C GLU A 29 3.18 -14.28 -16.86
N PRO A 30 2.19 -13.73 -17.58
CA PRO A 30 1.88 -12.31 -17.57
C PRO A 30 1.13 -11.91 -16.29
N LEU A 31 1.82 -11.33 -15.31
CA LEU A 31 1.19 -10.92 -14.05
C LEU A 31 0.28 -9.69 -14.22
N HIS A 32 0.49 -8.91 -15.28
CA HIS A 32 -0.39 -7.80 -15.65
C HIS A 32 -1.72 -8.26 -16.27
N ALA A 33 -1.87 -9.54 -16.60
CA ALA A 33 -3.09 -10.06 -17.19
C ALA A 33 -4.26 -10.07 -16.18
N PRO A 34 -5.51 -9.87 -16.63
CA PRO A 34 -6.68 -9.87 -15.74
C PRO A 34 -6.88 -11.16 -14.93
N GLU A 35 -6.38 -12.30 -15.43
CA GLU A 35 -6.42 -13.58 -14.72
C GLU A 35 -5.70 -13.50 -13.36
N PHE A 36 -4.52 -12.88 -13.33
CA PHE A 36 -3.75 -12.70 -12.11
C PHE A 36 -4.50 -11.84 -11.09
N GLY A 37 -5.15 -10.76 -11.53
CA GLY A 37 -5.95 -9.90 -10.66
C GLY A 37 -7.18 -10.60 -10.07
N ARG A 38 -7.74 -11.61 -10.75
CA ARG A 38 -8.91 -12.36 -10.29
C ARG A 38 -8.56 -13.40 -9.22
N ASP A 39 -7.56 -14.24 -9.48
CA ASP A 39 -7.09 -15.25 -8.54
C ASP A 39 -5.56 -15.41 -8.59
N PRO A 40 -4.82 -14.51 -7.89
CA PRO A 40 -3.36 -14.57 -7.90
C PRO A 40 -2.84 -15.86 -7.26
N PHE A 41 -3.61 -16.51 -6.38
CA PHE A 41 -3.18 -17.71 -5.67
C PHE A 41 -3.27 -18.97 -6.53
N ALA A 42 -4.24 -19.05 -7.44
CA ALA A 42 -4.23 -20.05 -8.50
C ALA A 42 -2.97 -19.91 -9.37
N VAL A 43 -2.62 -18.67 -9.78
CA VAL A 43 -1.41 -18.40 -10.56
C VAL A 43 -0.15 -18.84 -9.80
N TYR A 44 0.03 -18.40 -8.56
CA TYR A 44 1.19 -18.79 -7.74
C TYR A 44 1.32 -20.31 -7.57
N ARG A 45 0.19 -21.02 -7.46
CA ARG A 45 0.19 -22.49 -7.33
C ARG A 45 0.68 -23.14 -8.61
N ARG A 46 0.15 -22.76 -9.77
CA ARG A 46 0.61 -23.26 -11.07
C ARG A 46 2.08 -22.98 -11.31
N LEU A 47 2.53 -21.75 -11.01
CA LEU A 47 3.94 -21.39 -11.14
C LEU A 47 4.84 -22.22 -10.24
N ARG A 48 4.43 -22.46 -8.99
CA ARG A 48 5.19 -23.31 -8.06
C ARG A 48 5.26 -24.75 -8.54
N GLU A 49 4.16 -25.31 -9.01
CA GLU A 49 4.09 -26.68 -9.56
C GLU A 49 4.99 -26.83 -10.80
N ALA A 50 5.01 -25.84 -11.69
CA ALA A 50 5.80 -25.88 -12.92
C ALA A 50 7.29 -25.54 -12.73
N HIS A 51 7.62 -24.64 -11.80
CA HIS A 51 8.93 -24.00 -11.74
C HIS A 51 9.64 -24.06 -10.39
N GLY A 52 8.98 -24.53 -9.32
CA GLY A 52 9.52 -24.54 -7.96
C GLY A 52 9.52 -23.16 -7.31
N SER A 53 10.59 -22.83 -6.58
CA SER A 53 10.67 -21.61 -5.76
C SER A 53 10.91 -20.31 -6.54
N LEU A 54 11.16 -20.39 -7.84
CA LEU A 54 11.49 -19.23 -8.69
C LEU A 54 10.93 -19.43 -10.11
N ALA A 55 10.04 -18.57 -10.57
CA ALA A 55 9.34 -18.73 -11.84
C ALA A 55 9.54 -17.54 -12.78
N PRO A 56 9.68 -17.75 -14.11
CA PRO A 56 9.73 -16.65 -15.07
C PRO A 56 8.35 -15.99 -15.19
N VAL A 57 8.33 -14.67 -15.15
CA VAL A 57 7.10 -13.85 -15.24
C VAL A 57 7.32 -12.61 -16.08
N GLU A 58 6.23 -11.98 -16.47
CA GLU A 58 6.21 -10.68 -17.11
C GLU A 58 5.47 -9.68 -16.22
N LEU A 59 6.16 -8.61 -15.79
CA LEU A 59 5.65 -7.62 -14.84
C LEU A 59 4.68 -6.63 -15.49
N ASP A 60 4.94 -6.33 -16.76
CA ASP A 60 4.25 -5.38 -17.63
C ASP A 60 4.53 -5.85 -19.07
N PRO A 61 3.71 -5.55 -20.11
CA PRO A 61 3.92 -6.07 -21.45
C PRO A 61 5.39 -5.98 -21.93
N GLY A 62 6.02 -7.12 -22.15
CA GLY A 62 7.42 -7.25 -22.57
C GLY A 62 8.49 -6.94 -21.51
N VAL A 63 8.14 -6.87 -20.22
CA VAL A 63 9.07 -6.64 -19.10
C VAL A 63 9.34 -7.95 -18.34
N PRO A 64 10.44 -8.67 -18.64
CA PRO A 64 10.71 -9.94 -18.02
C PRO A 64 11.28 -9.79 -16.61
N ALA A 65 10.88 -10.70 -15.73
CA ALA A 65 11.44 -10.87 -14.40
C ALA A 65 11.35 -12.33 -13.93
N MET A 66 11.98 -12.62 -12.80
CA MET A 66 11.78 -13.85 -12.04
C MET A 66 10.95 -13.53 -10.79
N LEU A 67 9.88 -14.30 -10.54
CA LEU A 67 9.08 -14.21 -9.34
C LEU A 67 9.57 -15.25 -8.31
N CYS A 68 9.98 -14.79 -7.13
CA CYS A 68 10.36 -15.64 -6.01
C CYS A 68 9.11 -16.08 -5.23
N LEU A 69 8.88 -17.40 -5.21
CA LEU A 69 7.71 -18.07 -4.61
C LEU A 69 8.06 -18.84 -3.33
N GLY A 70 9.34 -19.18 -3.13
CA GLY A 70 9.81 -19.98 -1.99
C GLY A 70 10.26 -19.13 -0.82
N TYR A 71 9.82 -19.48 0.40
CA TYR A 71 10.10 -18.71 1.61
C TYR A 71 11.60 -18.62 1.92
N ASP A 72 12.32 -19.74 1.88
CA ASP A 72 13.75 -19.78 2.20
C ASP A 72 14.58 -19.07 1.13
N THR A 73 14.17 -19.19 -0.15
CA THR A 73 14.77 -18.45 -1.28
C THR A 73 14.62 -16.95 -1.11
N ALA A 74 13.45 -16.48 -0.67
CA ALA A 74 13.22 -15.05 -0.41
C ALA A 74 14.10 -14.54 0.74
N LEU A 75 14.25 -15.32 1.81
CA LEU A 75 15.17 -14.99 2.90
C LEU A 75 16.63 -14.94 2.44
N GLU A 76 17.06 -15.85 1.57
CA GLU A 76 18.41 -15.83 1.00
C GLU A 76 18.66 -14.54 0.22
N ILE A 77 17.73 -14.15 -0.68
CA ILE A 77 17.84 -12.91 -1.45
C ILE A 77 17.94 -11.70 -0.50
N MET A 78 16.96 -11.56 0.39
CA MET A 78 16.83 -10.35 1.23
C MET A 78 17.95 -10.19 2.26
N ARG A 79 18.65 -11.27 2.64
CA ARG A 79 19.75 -11.24 3.62
C ARG A 79 21.13 -11.06 2.98
N ARG A 80 21.23 -11.04 1.65
CA ARG A 80 22.50 -11.00 0.90
C ARG A 80 22.56 -9.78 -0.03
N PRO A 81 22.52 -8.55 0.51
CA PRO A 81 22.54 -7.32 -0.30
C PRO A 81 23.81 -7.18 -1.16
N GLU A 82 24.91 -7.82 -0.79
CA GLU A 82 26.15 -7.86 -1.56
C GLU A 82 26.06 -8.74 -2.82
N THR A 83 25.08 -9.66 -2.85
CA THR A 83 24.80 -10.53 -4.00
C THR A 83 23.61 -10.00 -4.78
N PHE A 84 22.54 -9.62 -4.08
CA PHE A 84 21.26 -9.17 -4.62
C PHE A 84 21.02 -7.72 -4.22
N SER A 85 21.35 -6.79 -5.11
CA SER A 85 21.19 -5.35 -4.89
C SER A 85 19.75 -4.90 -5.17
N LYS A 86 19.28 -3.87 -4.47
CA LYS A 86 18.03 -3.18 -4.80
C LYS A 86 18.22 -2.02 -5.78
N ASP A 87 19.45 -1.65 -6.10
CA ASP A 87 19.76 -0.52 -6.98
C ASP A 87 19.35 -0.81 -8.44
N PRO A 88 18.35 -0.08 -8.99
CA PRO A 88 17.90 -0.26 -10.37
C PRO A 88 18.98 0.02 -11.43
N ARG A 89 20.11 0.63 -11.07
CA ARG A 89 21.27 0.78 -11.97
C ARG A 89 21.81 -0.57 -12.45
N HIS A 90 21.59 -1.64 -11.69
CA HIS A 90 21.97 -3.00 -12.08
C HIS A 90 21.00 -3.65 -13.08
N TRP A 91 19.83 -3.05 -13.35
CA TRP A 91 18.80 -3.69 -14.16
C TRP A 91 19.22 -3.88 -15.62
N ARG A 92 19.55 -5.13 -15.99
CA ARG A 92 20.13 -5.45 -17.29
C ARG A 92 19.21 -5.10 -18.45
N ALA A 93 17.93 -5.49 -18.38
CA ALA A 93 16.98 -5.26 -19.48
C ALA A 93 16.83 -3.77 -19.83
N ARG A 94 16.85 -2.90 -18.82
CA ARG A 94 16.88 -1.44 -19.00
C ARG A 94 18.18 -0.98 -19.65
N ASN A 95 19.31 -1.45 -19.15
CA ASN A 95 20.64 -1.02 -19.60
C ASN A 95 20.95 -1.49 -21.04
N GLU A 96 20.41 -2.63 -21.46
CA GLU A 96 20.52 -3.16 -22.82
C GLU A 96 19.51 -2.54 -23.81
N GLY A 97 18.60 -1.69 -23.33
CA GLY A 97 17.60 -1.03 -24.18
C GLY A 97 16.55 -1.98 -24.76
N VAL A 98 16.27 -3.11 -24.07
CA VAL A 98 15.32 -4.14 -24.54
C VAL A 98 13.93 -4.02 -23.91
N LEU A 99 13.71 -3.01 -23.06
CA LEU A 99 12.39 -2.72 -22.51
C LEU A 99 11.52 -2.00 -23.55
N PRO A 100 10.23 -2.36 -23.69
CA PRO A 100 9.34 -1.68 -24.63
C PRO A 100 9.17 -0.19 -24.29
N GLU A 101 9.14 0.68 -25.30
CA GLU A 101 9.00 2.14 -25.13
C GLU A 101 7.70 2.54 -24.40
N GLY A 102 6.64 1.75 -24.56
CA GLY A 102 5.35 1.97 -23.89
C GLY A 102 5.22 1.31 -22.52
N SER A 103 6.28 0.66 -22.01
CA SER A 103 6.22 0.02 -20.69
C SER A 103 6.22 1.07 -19.58
N TYR A 104 5.40 0.83 -18.57
CA TYR A 104 5.33 1.67 -17.40
C TYR A 104 6.42 1.34 -16.35
N ALA A 105 6.95 0.12 -16.38
CA ALA A 105 7.94 -0.37 -15.43
C ALA A 105 9.21 0.51 -15.31
N PRO A 106 9.81 1.07 -16.39
CA PRO A 106 10.96 1.97 -16.30
C PRO A 106 10.70 3.29 -15.57
N HIS A 107 9.45 3.75 -15.49
CA HIS A 107 9.09 4.98 -14.77
C HIS A 107 9.08 4.75 -13.25
N ILE A 108 8.63 3.57 -12.83
CA ILE A 108 8.61 3.14 -11.42
C ILE A 108 10.01 2.70 -10.98
N ILE A 109 10.62 1.78 -11.74
CA ILE A 109 11.90 1.13 -11.43
C ILE A 109 13.01 1.95 -12.09
N ARG A 110 13.27 3.14 -11.54
CA ARG A 110 14.37 4.01 -11.96
C ARG A 110 15.28 4.32 -10.78
N PRO A 111 16.59 4.53 -11.01
CA PRO A 111 17.48 5.01 -9.96
C PRO A 111 16.98 6.34 -9.38
N ARG A 112 16.89 6.40 -8.05
CA ARG A 112 16.56 7.61 -7.26
C ARG A 112 17.36 7.56 -5.96
N PRO A 113 17.66 8.71 -5.31
CA PRO A 113 18.30 8.74 -4.00
C PRO A 113 17.30 8.39 -2.88
N GLN A 114 16.69 7.21 -2.99
CA GLN A 114 15.63 6.68 -2.14
C GLN A 114 16.14 5.43 -1.43
N VAL A 115 15.86 5.27 -0.12
CA VAL A 115 16.36 4.13 0.67
C VAL A 115 16.04 2.77 0.04
N ASP A 116 14.92 2.62 -0.68
CA ASP A 116 14.53 1.35 -1.30
C ASP A 116 15.32 1.00 -2.58
N PHE A 117 16.09 1.95 -3.14
CA PHE A 117 16.83 1.83 -4.40
C PHE A 117 18.34 2.04 -4.26
N VAL A 118 18.85 2.01 -3.03
CA VAL A 118 20.29 2.12 -2.76
C VAL A 118 20.71 1.03 -1.78
N ASP A 119 22.00 0.71 -1.78
CA ASP A 119 22.60 -0.30 -0.90
C ASP A 119 23.84 0.26 -0.18
N GLY A 120 24.47 -0.55 0.65
CA GLY A 120 25.76 -0.22 1.27
C GLY A 120 25.71 0.97 2.23
N GLU A 121 26.67 1.88 2.10
CA GLU A 121 26.80 3.04 3.00
C GLU A 121 25.70 4.08 2.80
N GLU A 122 25.31 4.33 1.54
CA GLU A 122 24.22 5.26 1.21
C GLU A 122 22.90 4.79 1.83
N HIS A 123 22.58 3.49 1.66
CA HIS A 123 21.45 2.87 2.34
C HIS A 123 21.54 3.03 3.85
N ARG A 124 22.67 2.68 4.47
CA ARG A 124 22.82 2.76 5.93
C ARG A 124 22.60 4.18 6.45
N ARG A 125 23.07 5.20 5.73
CA ARG A 125 22.87 6.61 6.09
C ARG A 125 21.40 7.02 6.01
N LEU A 126 20.74 6.76 4.88
CA LEU A 126 19.33 7.11 4.69
C LEU A 126 18.42 6.31 5.64
N ARG A 127 18.69 5.01 5.76
CA ARG A 127 17.97 4.10 6.63
C ARG A 127 18.09 4.49 8.10
N GLY A 128 19.31 4.83 8.55
CA GLY A 128 19.53 5.32 9.91
C GLY A 128 18.72 6.57 10.22
N ALA A 129 18.66 7.54 9.28
CA ALA A 129 17.81 8.72 9.46
C ALA A 129 16.31 8.38 9.56
N ILE A 130 15.83 7.41 8.78
CA ILE A 130 14.44 6.96 8.86
C ILE A 130 14.17 6.25 10.18
N GLU A 131 15.04 5.35 10.62
CA GLU A 131 14.89 4.63 11.90
C GLU A 131 14.97 5.59 13.10
N ASP A 132 15.91 6.53 13.10
CA ASP A 132 16.08 7.52 14.16
C ASP A 132 14.89 8.48 14.28
N THR A 133 14.22 8.80 13.18
CA THR A 133 13.06 9.69 13.17
C THR A 133 11.76 8.95 13.45
N THR A 134 11.55 7.78 12.87
CA THR A 134 10.38 6.94 13.17
C THR A 134 10.42 6.35 14.58
N GLY A 135 11.61 6.10 15.14
CA GLY A 135 11.79 5.67 16.52
C GLY A 135 11.41 6.73 17.58
N ARG A 136 11.23 8.00 17.18
CA ARG A 136 10.75 9.08 18.07
C ARG A 136 9.24 9.10 18.22
N ILE A 137 8.50 8.32 17.41
CA ILE A 137 7.05 8.28 17.47
C ILE A 137 6.62 7.65 18.81
N ASP A 138 5.93 8.44 19.64
CA ASP A 138 5.33 7.93 20.86
C ASP A 138 4.11 7.07 20.50
N SER A 139 4.21 5.77 20.80
CA SER A 139 3.15 4.79 20.55
C SER A 139 1.84 5.10 21.27
N ALA A 140 1.88 5.66 22.48
CA ALA A 140 0.67 6.01 23.24
C ALA A 140 0.00 7.25 22.63
N ALA A 141 0.79 8.24 22.23
CA ALA A 141 0.28 9.41 21.52
C ALA A 141 -0.31 9.02 20.15
N LEU A 142 0.36 8.12 19.42
CA LEU A 142 -0.15 7.60 18.15
C LEU A 142 -1.48 6.85 18.34
N ARG A 143 -1.59 5.99 19.35
CA ARG A 143 -2.85 5.30 19.68
C ARG A 143 -3.96 6.31 19.92
N ASN A 144 -3.77 7.27 20.82
CA ASN A 144 -4.77 8.31 21.11
C ASN A 144 -5.19 9.09 19.86
N TYR A 145 -4.24 9.37 18.97
CA TYR A 145 -4.51 10.07 17.71
C TYR A 145 -5.38 9.23 16.76
N VAL A 146 -5.05 7.94 16.60
CA VAL A 146 -5.84 7.01 15.78
C VAL A 146 -7.23 6.82 16.37
N GLU A 147 -7.37 6.68 17.69
CA GLU A 147 -8.67 6.53 18.36
C GLU A 147 -9.60 7.72 18.07
N ARG A 148 -9.07 8.94 18.19
CA ARG A 148 -9.84 10.16 17.92
C ARG A 148 -10.27 10.27 16.46
N ILE A 149 -9.40 9.91 15.51
CA ILE A 149 -9.78 9.85 14.10
C ILE A 149 -10.86 8.81 13.87
N ALA A 150 -10.66 7.61 14.41
CA ALA A 150 -11.60 6.52 14.28
C ALA A 150 -12.98 6.92 14.79
N ASP A 151 -13.08 7.49 16.01
CA ASP A 151 -14.33 7.98 16.56
C ASP A 151 -14.98 9.03 15.65
N SER A 152 -14.22 10.02 15.18
CA SER A 152 -14.73 11.08 14.31
C SER A 152 -15.20 10.57 12.93
N LEU A 153 -14.59 9.50 12.40
CA LEU A 153 -15.01 8.88 11.14
C LEU A 153 -16.26 8.00 11.35
N ILE A 154 -16.29 7.22 12.44
CA ILE A 154 -17.44 6.39 12.82
C ILE A 154 -18.68 7.24 13.06
N ASP A 155 -18.53 8.40 13.71
CA ASP A 155 -19.63 9.35 13.95
C ASP A 155 -20.30 9.79 12.63
N GLN A 156 -19.60 9.76 11.48
CA GLN A 156 -20.18 10.16 10.21
C GLN A 156 -21.20 9.16 9.64
N PHE A 157 -21.11 7.87 10.00
CA PHE A 157 -21.97 6.82 9.42
C PHE A 157 -22.73 5.98 10.47
N CYS A 158 -22.39 6.06 11.75
CA CYS A 158 -22.98 5.19 12.78
C CYS A 158 -24.51 5.29 12.94
N GLU A 159 -25.12 6.41 12.58
CA GLU A 159 -26.59 6.59 12.65
C GLU A 159 -27.32 6.03 11.41
N ALA A 160 -26.61 5.76 10.31
CA ALA A 160 -27.22 5.28 9.06
C ALA A 160 -27.58 3.79 9.11
N GLY A 161 -26.87 2.99 9.92
CA GLY A 161 -27.03 1.53 9.97
C GLY A 161 -26.39 0.78 8.80
N GLU A 162 -25.73 1.49 7.89
CA GLU A 162 -24.98 0.93 6.76
C GLU A 162 -23.80 1.83 6.40
N ALA A 163 -22.75 1.23 5.81
CA ALA A 163 -21.59 1.97 5.31
C ALA A 163 -20.83 1.19 4.22
N GLU A 164 -20.09 1.90 3.37
CA GLU A 164 -18.99 1.32 2.58
C GLU A 164 -17.69 1.66 3.30
N LEU A 165 -17.07 0.68 3.98
CA LEU A 165 -15.97 0.96 4.92
C LEU A 165 -14.64 1.29 4.25
N ILE A 166 -14.42 0.88 3.00
CA ILE A 166 -13.12 1.09 2.36
C ILE A 166 -12.88 2.58 2.15
N GLY A 167 -13.82 3.28 1.50
CA GLY A 167 -13.72 4.72 1.24
C GLY A 167 -14.01 5.60 2.45
N THR A 168 -14.93 5.20 3.33
CA THR A 168 -15.38 6.07 4.45
C THR A 168 -14.53 5.93 5.71
N TYR A 169 -13.78 4.84 5.86
CA TYR A 169 -13.03 4.55 7.09
C TYR A 169 -11.60 4.07 6.82
N CYS A 170 -11.42 2.93 6.15
CA CYS A 170 -10.12 2.29 5.96
C CYS A 170 -9.12 3.17 5.22
N ALA A 171 -9.61 3.95 4.26
CA ALA A 171 -8.86 4.97 3.53
C ALA A 171 -8.39 6.13 4.39
N LEU A 172 -9.32 6.65 5.18
CA LEU A 172 -9.20 7.96 5.78
C LEU A 172 -8.36 7.91 7.06
N VAL A 173 -8.42 6.81 7.80
CA VAL A 173 -7.60 6.63 9.01
C VAL A 173 -6.11 6.82 8.68
N PRO A 174 -5.48 6.09 7.74
CA PRO A 174 -4.05 6.25 7.47
C PRO A 174 -3.69 7.59 6.84
N ILE A 175 -4.58 8.20 6.04
CA ILE A 175 -4.36 9.53 5.46
C ILE A 175 -4.27 10.59 6.56
N MET A 176 -5.23 10.62 7.47
CA MET A 176 -5.25 11.58 8.58
C MET A 176 -4.08 11.34 9.56
N VAL A 177 -3.75 10.08 9.86
CA VAL A 177 -2.53 9.70 10.59
C VAL A 177 -1.26 10.21 9.92
N SER A 178 -1.16 10.11 8.60
CA SER A 178 0.00 10.61 7.87
C SER A 178 0.11 12.14 7.99
N SER A 179 -0.99 12.88 7.89
CA SER A 179 -0.97 14.33 8.07
C SER A 179 -0.35 14.74 9.41
N GLN A 180 -0.64 14.02 10.50
CA GLN A 180 -0.03 14.30 11.80
C GLN A 180 1.43 13.86 11.88
N LEU A 181 1.73 12.62 11.51
CA LEU A 181 3.08 12.04 11.64
C LEU A 181 4.12 12.81 10.83
N PHE A 182 3.76 13.31 9.66
CA PHE A 182 4.65 14.07 8.77
C PHE A 182 4.44 15.58 8.90
N GLY A 183 3.52 16.03 9.76
CA GLY A 183 3.15 17.42 9.90
C GLY A 183 2.62 18.04 8.60
N CYS A 184 2.03 17.24 7.73
CA CYS A 184 1.58 17.63 6.41
C CYS A 184 0.13 18.17 6.47
N PRO A 185 -0.09 19.48 6.20
CA PRO A 185 -1.43 20.04 6.08
C PRO A 185 -2.25 19.31 5.03
N GLN A 186 -3.58 19.32 5.19
CA GLN A 186 -4.49 18.56 4.34
C GLN A 186 -4.40 18.97 2.87
N GLU A 187 -4.24 20.26 2.59
CA GLU A 187 -4.18 20.80 1.24
C GLU A 187 -2.97 20.25 0.46
N ILE A 188 -1.82 20.17 1.15
CA ILE A 188 -0.58 19.61 0.60
C ILE A 188 -0.71 18.09 0.45
N MET A 189 -1.30 17.41 1.44
CA MET A 189 -1.57 15.97 1.37
C MET A 189 -2.48 15.63 0.18
N ASP A 190 -3.53 16.40 -0.06
CA ASP A 190 -4.44 16.20 -1.17
C ASP A 190 -3.74 16.41 -2.53
N GLN A 191 -2.84 17.39 -2.63
CA GLN A 191 -2.03 17.58 -3.83
C GLN A 191 -1.04 16.42 -4.06
N LEU A 192 -0.38 15.97 -3.00
CA LEU A 192 0.50 14.82 -3.04
C LEU A 192 -0.24 13.57 -3.52
N LEU A 193 -1.38 13.24 -2.89
CA LEU A 193 -2.17 12.07 -3.25
C LEU A 193 -2.72 12.14 -4.68
N ARG A 194 -3.10 13.34 -5.17
CA ARG A 194 -3.46 13.53 -6.59
C ARG A 194 -2.30 13.19 -7.52
N GLY A 195 -1.11 13.72 -7.23
CA GLY A 195 0.08 13.45 -8.04
C GLY A 195 0.47 11.96 -8.03
N VAL A 196 0.46 11.34 -6.84
CA VAL A 196 0.78 9.91 -6.68
C VAL A 196 -0.22 9.05 -7.45
N ALA A 197 -1.50 9.39 -7.42
CA ALA A 197 -2.49 8.61 -8.11
C ALA A 197 -2.35 8.72 -9.64
N SER A 198 -2.15 9.92 -10.20
CA SER A 198 -1.86 10.12 -11.63
C SER A 198 -0.55 9.49 -12.08
N PHE A 199 0.41 9.33 -11.16
CA PHE A 199 1.60 8.54 -11.41
C PHE A 199 1.20 7.07 -11.55
N ILE A 200 0.68 6.46 -10.49
CA ILE A 200 0.42 5.01 -10.39
C ILE A 200 -0.55 4.49 -11.44
N ASP A 201 -1.58 5.25 -11.80
CA ASP A 201 -2.59 4.81 -12.77
C ASP A 201 -2.11 4.88 -14.23
N GLY A 202 -0.95 5.50 -14.48
CA GLY A 202 -0.39 5.66 -15.81
C GLY A 202 -1.06 6.75 -16.66
N SER A 203 -1.99 7.54 -16.10
CA SER A 203 -2.76 8.56 -16.84
C SER A 203 -1.89 9.76 -17.25
N ASP A 204 -1.03 10.24 -16.35
CA ASP A 204 0.00 11.22 -16.64
C ASP A 204 1.18 11.01 -15.66
N PRO A 205 2.05 10.01 -15.92
CA PRO A 205 3.16 9.70 -15.03
C PRO A 205 4.08 10.88 -14.78
N SER A 206 4.39 11.63 -15.83
CA SER A 206 5.31 12.75 -15.74
C SER A 206 4.69 13.92 -14.98
N GLY A 207 3.41 14.21 -15.19
CA GLY A 207 2.69 15.22 -14.41
C GLY A 207 2.44 14.80 -12.97
N GLY A 208 2.15 13.53 -12.73
CA GLY A 208 2.00 12.97 -11.39
C GLY A 208 3.27 13.11 -10.54
N ASP A 209 4.42 12.76 -11.11
CA ASP A 209 5.75 12.92 -10.47
C ASP A 209 6.04 14.40 -10.18
N ARG A 210 5.77 15.30 -11.14
CA ARG A 210 5.93 16.76 -10.95
C ARG A 210 5.02 17.31 -9.83
N THR A 211 3.74 16.94 -9.82
CA THR A 211 2.75 17.41 -8.85
C THR A 211 3.08 16.93 -7.43
N SER A 212 3.45 15.65 -7.29
CA SER A 212 3.87 15.06 -6.01
C SER A 212 5.14 15.73 -5.48
N GLY A 213 6.14 15.90 -6.36
CA GLY A 213 7.38 16.58 -6.00
C GLY A 213 7.18 18.04 -5.61
N ALA A 214 6.23 18.75 -6.23
CA ALA A 214 5.87 20.11 -5.86
C ALA A 214 5.24 20.20 -4.47
N ALA A 215 4.28 19.31 -4.16
CA ALA A 215 3.67 19.24 -2.84
C ALA A 215 4.69 18.95 -1.74
N LEU A 216 5.63 18.03 -2.00
CA LEU A 216 6.68 17.70 -1.03
C LEU A 216 7.68 18.83 -0.82
N ARG A 217 8.03 19.58 -1.88
CA ARG A 217 8.83 20.80 -1.74
C ARG A 217 8.14 21.84 -0.87
N GLU A 218 6.85 22.05 -1.09
CA GLU A 218 6.04 22.95 -0.26
C GLU A 218 6.02 22.52 1.21
N LEU A 219 5.86 21.22 1.47
CA LEU A 219 5.93 20.66 2.82
C LEU A 219 7.30 20.89 3.48
N ILE A 220 8.40 20.62 2.76
CA ILE A 220 9.76 20.83 3.26
C ILE A 220 9.99 22.30 3.60
N ASP A 221 9.58 23.21 2.72
CA ASP A 221 9.72 24.64 2.93
C ASP A 221 8.88 25.14 4.12
N LEU A 222 7.66 24.62 4.28
CA LEU A 222 6.84 24.88 5.46
C LEU A 222 7.55 24.43 6.74
N LYS A 223 8.08 23.20 6.77
CA LYS A 223 8.74 22.64 7.97
C LYS A 223 10.10 23.21 8.28
N ARG A 224 10.77 23.81 7.31
CA ARG A 224 11.96 24.65 7.55
C ARG A 224 11.61 25.94 8.29
N ARG A 225 10.49 26.57 7.95
CA ARG A 225 10.02 27.81 8.60
C ARG A 225 9.38 27.53 9.95
N GLU A 226 8.64 26.43 10.05
CA GLU A 226 7.83 26.06 11.20
C GLU A 226 8.11 24.60 11.61
N PRO A 227 9.29 24.30 12.21
CA PRO A 227 9.62 22.95 12.66
C PRO A 227 8.66 22.48 13.75
N GLY A 228 8.22 21.23 13.65
CA GLY A 228 7.32 20.59 14.60
C GLY A 228 7.85 19.28 15.18
N ALA A 229 7.03 18.65 16.02
CA ALA A 229 7.25 17.28 16.48
C ALA A 229 6.71 16.27 15.43
N ASP A 230 7.30 16.30 14.24
CA ASP A 230 6.91 15.47 13.10
C ASP A 230 8.14 14.92 12.34
N ILE A 231 7.95 13.81 11.63
CA ILE A 231 9.00 13.07 10.92
C ILE A 231 9.71 13.98 9.91
N THR A 232 8.97 14.84 9.21
CA THR A 232 9.54 15.76 8.22
C THR A 232 10.54 16.72 8.86
N SER A 233 10.15 17.36 9.96
CA SER A 233 11.02 18.26 10.73
C SER A 233 12.25 17.53 11.26
N TRP A 234 12.08 16.31 11.76
CA TRP A 234 13.19 15.54 12.30
C TRP A 234 14.16 15.05 11.21
N LEU A 235 13.67 14.70 10.02
CA LEU A 235 14.50 14.35 8.87
C LEU A 235 15.31 15.56 8.38
N ILE A 236 14.68 16.74 8.30
CA ILE A 236 15.35 18.00 7.96
C ILE A 236 16.50 18.30 8.94
N ALA A 237 16.27 18.11 10.23
CA ALA A 237 17.25 18.38 11.28
C ALA A 237 18.28 17.24 11.50
N HIS A 238 18.18 16.14 10.76
CA HIS A 238 18.96 14.93 11.03
C HIS A 238 20.46 15.14 10.73
N PRO A 239 21.40 14.61 11.55
CA PRO A 239 22.84 14.72 11.31
C PRO A 239 23.32 14.05 10.01
N ALA A 240 22.50 13.17 9.42
CA ALA A 240 22.75 12.57 8.11
C ALA A 240 22.68 13.57 6.94
N ARG A 241 22.19 14.80 7.19
CA ARG A 241 22.13 15.93 6.25
C ARG A 241 21.57 15.51 4.88
N LEU A 242 20.31 15.07 4.87
CA LEU A 242 19.64 14.70 3.64
C LEU A 242 19.52 15.92 2.73
N THR A 243 19.76 15.71 1.43
CA THR A 243 19.52 16.75 0.41
C THR A 243 18.02 16.96 0.20
N ASP A 244 17.63 18.05 -0.45
CA ASP A 244 16.21 18.30 -0.79
C ASP A 244 15.62 17.18 -1.65
N GLU A 245 16.42 16.63 -2.57
CA GLU A 245 16.02 15.49 -3.41
C GLU A 245 15.85 14.21 -2.56
N GLU A 246 16.80 13.92 -1.66
CA GLU A 246 16.71 12.79 -0.73
C GLU A 246 15.50 12.91 0.20
N LEU A 247 15.19 14.12 0.68
CA LEU A 247 14.02 14.39 1.51
C LEU A 247 12.73 14.14 0.74
N ILE A 248 12.61 14.66 -0.48
CA ILE A 248 11.44 14.43 -1.34
C ILE A 248 11.24 12.93 -1.55
N GLU A 249 12.29 12.20 -1.93
CA GLU A 249 12.19 10.77 -2.21
C GLU A 249 11.86 9.95 -0.95
N GLN A 250 12.42 10.29 0.21
CA GLN A 250 12.09 9.62 1.47
C GLN A 250 10.65 9.91 1.89
N LEU A 251 10.18 11.16 1.80
CA LEU A 251 8.82 11.54 2.19
C LEU A 251 7.79 10.92 1.25
N LEU A 252 8.07 10.90 -0.05
CA LEU A 252 7.23 10.23 -1.05
C LEU A 252 7.06 8.75 -0.71
N LEU A 253 8.17 8.06 -0.41
CA LEU A 253 8.15 6.66 0.01
C LEU A 253 7.36 6.48 1.31
N LEU A 254 7.71 7.20 2.37
CA LEU A 254 7.14 6.96 3.70
C LEU A 254 5.64 7.30 3.76
N ILE A 255 5.23 8.44 3.22
CA ILE A 255 3.81 8.83 3.15
C ILE A 255 3.05 7.89 2.21
N GLY A 256 3.63 7.56 1.05
CA GLY A 256 3.04 6.65 0.08
C GLY A 256 2.81 5.25 0.64
N MET A 257 3.76 4.71 1.43
CA MET A 257 3.61 3.39 2.05
C MET A 257 2.53 3.37 3.13
N VAL A 258 2.42 4.41 3.96
CA VAL A 258 1.35 4.47 4.97
C VAL A 258 -0.02 4.61 4.30
N THR A 259 -0.17 5.53 3.35
CA THR A 259 -1.46 5.81 2.70
C THR A 259 -1.88 4.76 1.67
N GLY A 260 -0.93 4.04 1.05
CA GLY A 260 -1.20 3.05 0.01
C GLY A 260 -1.35 1.61 0.52
N VAL A 261 -0.77 1.27 1.68
CA VAL A 261 -0.70 -0.13 2.15
C VAL A 261 -1.58 -0.38 3.38
N VAL A 262 -1.60 0.55 4.34
CA VAL A 262 -2.35 0.39 5.59
C VAL A 262 -3.87 0.28 5.38
N PRO A 263 -4.51 0.98 4.41
CA PRO A 263 -5.93 0.75 4.13
C PRO A 263 -6.23 -0.70 3.76
N GLY A 264 -5.33 -1.34 3.01
CA GLY A 264 -5.44 -2.76 2.66
C GLY A 264 -5.30 -3.66 3.89
N LEU A 265 -4.45 -3.31 4.85
CA LEU A 265 -4.32 -4.05 6.11
C LEU A 265 -5.61 -4.00 6.92
N ILE A 266 -6.19 -2.80 7.09
CA ILE A 266 -7.44 -2.61 7.82
C ILE A 266 -8.59 -3.34 7.12
N GLY A 267 -8.78 -3.07 5.82
CA GLY A 267 -9.89 -3.62 5.05
C GLY A 267 -9.86 -5.15 4.92
N ASN A 268 -8.67 -5.73 4.67
CA ASN A 268 -8.55 -7.19 4.60
C ASN A 268 -8.76 -7.85 5.96
N SER A 269 -8.36 -7.20 7.05
CA SER A 269 -8.57 -7.73 8.41
C SER A 269 -10.04 -7.68 8.79
N LEU A 270 -10.75 -6.59 8.47
CA LEU A 270 -12.21 -6.53 8.61
C LEU A 270 -12.90 -7.62 7.80
N ARG A 271 -12.47 -7.85 6.56
CA ARG A 271 -13.00 -8.97 5.77
C ARG A 271 -12.82 -10.31 6.50
N VAL A 272 -11.64 -10.60 7.04
CA VAL A 272 -11.40 -11.83 7.80
C VAL A 272 -12.33 -11.90 9.02
N LEU A 273 -12.38 -10.84 9.84
CA LEU A 273 -13.21 -10.77 11.04
C LEU A 273 -14.71 -10.96 10.75
N LEU A 274 -15.19 -10.45 9.60
CA LEU A 274 -16.61 -10.48 9.22
C LEU A 274 -17.04 -11.75 8.49
N THR A 275 -16.09 -12.51 7.92
CA THR A 275 -16.42 -13.62 7.00
C THR A 275 -15.86 -14.98 7.41
N ASP A 276 -14.85 -15.01 8.26
CA ASP A 276 -14.23 -16.24 8.72
C ASP A 276 -14.83 -16.67 10.06
N GLU A 277 -15.46 -17.84 10.08
CA GLU A 277 -16.11 -18.41 11.28
C GLU A 277 -15.18 -18.55 12.48
N ARG A 278 -13.87 -18.74 12.23
CA ARG A 278 -12.84 -18.82 13.28
C ARG A 278 -12.72 -17.51 14.06
N PHE A 279 -13.06 -16.38 13.44
CA PHE A 279 -12.94 -15.04 14.00
C PHE A 279 -14.29 -14.41 14.35
N SER A 280 -15.35 -14.74 13.61
CA SER A 280 -16.69 -14.14 13.79
C SER A 280 -17.47 -14.74 14.96
N GLY A 281 -17.27 -16.02 15.30
CA GLY A 281 -17.96 -16.69 16.41
C GLY A 281 -17.43 -16.33 17.81
N GLU A 282 -16.19 -15.85 17.89
CA GLU A 282 -15.52 -15.48 19.14
C GLU A 282 -15.54 -13.96 19.41
N LEU A 283 -16.09 -13.16 18.48
CA LEU A 283 -16.05 -11.69 18.50
C LEU A 283 -16.67 -11.07 19.76
N MET A 284 -17.55 -11.81 20.47
CA MET A 284 -18.12 -11.41 21.75
C MET A 284 -17.18 -11.60 22.97
N GLY A 285 -15.99 -12.18 22.80
CA GLY A 285 -15.09 -12.64 23.88
C GLY A 285 -13.88 -11.76 24.23
N GLY A 286 -13.51 -10.77 23.41
CA GLY A 286 -12.52 -9.72 23.77
C GLY A 286 -11.10 -9.84 23.16
N SER A 287 -10.61 -8.68 22.69
CA SER A 287 -9.25 -8.21 22.30
C SER A 287 -8.27 -9.09 21.50
N MET A 288 -8.17 -10.40 21.70
CA MET A 288 -7.14 -11.22 21.01
C MET A 288 -7.42 -11.42 19.51
N LEU A 289 -8.66 -11.22 19.06
CA LEU A 289 -9.08 -11.45 17.67
C LEU A 289 -8.51 -10.46 16.66
N VAL A 290 -8.25 -9.21 17.06
CA VAL A 290 -7.77 -8.19 16.12
C VAL A 290 -6.32 -8.44 15.72
N GLU A 291 -5.45 -8.71 16.70
CA GLU A 291 -4.05 -9.02 16.43
C GLU A 291 -3.88 -10.33 15.67
N ASP A 292 -4.72 -11.35 15.97
CA ASP A 292 -4.72 -12.61 15.25
C ASP A 292 -5.25 -12.46 13.82
N ALA A 293 -6.29 -11.64 13.59
CA ALA A 293 -6.79 -11.35 12.25
C ALA A 293 -5.76 -10.58 11.42
N LEU A 294 -5.03 -9.64 12.02
CA LEU A 294 -3.91 -8.97 11.37
C LEU A 294 -2.80 -9.95 11.00
N ASP A 295 -2.43 -10.86 11.90
CA ASP A 295 -1.43 -11.90 11.63
C ASP A 295 -1.90 -12.84 10.51
N GLU A 296 -3.17 -13.28 10.52
CA GLU A 296 -3.77 -14.08 9.46
C GLU A 296 -3.67 -13.36 8.11
N VAL A 297 -4.08 -12.10 8.02
CA VAL A 297 -3.98 -11.31 6.79
C VAL A 297 -2.54 -11.18 6.32
N LEU A 298 -1.59 -10.90 7.21
CA LEU A 298 -0.18 -10.79 6.85
C LEU A 298 0.40 -12.12 6.35
N TRP A 299 -0.15 -13.26 6.80
CA TRP A 299 0.18 -14.58 6.27
C TRP A 299 -0.49 -14.88 4.93
N THR A 300 -1.79 -14.64 4.78
CA THR A 300 -2.59 -15.17 3.66
C THR A 300 -2.77 -14.19 2.51
N ASP A 301 -2.94 -12.90 2.83
CA ASP A 301 -3.30 -11.81 1.92
C ASP A 301 -2.59 -10.50 2.31
N PRO A 302 -1.24 -10.51 2.39
CA PRO A 302 -0.49 -9.34 2.83
C PRO A 302 -0.78 -8.16 1.89
N PRO A 303 -1.00 -6.94 2.42
CA PRO A 303 -1.33 -5.78 1.60
C PRO A 303 -0.30 -5.47 0.52
N VAL A 304 0.98 -5.77 0.77
CA VAL A 304 2.02 -5.86 -0.26
C VAL A 304 2.18 -7.31 -0.68
N ALA A 305 1.63 -7.68 -1.84
CA ALA A 305 1.63 -9.06 -2.31
C ALA A 305 2.91 -9.41 -3.06
N ASN A 306 3.34 -8.55 -3.98
CA ASN A 306 4.59 -8.70 -4.72
C ASN A 306 5.34 -7.37 -4.68
N MET A 307 6.54 -7.34 -4.13
CA MET A 307 7.39 -6.15 -4.05
C MET A 307 8.82 -6.60 -3.73
N GLY A 308 9.78 -5.68 -3.72
CA GLY A 308 11.18 -6.02 -3.48
C GLY A 308 11.78 -6.57 -4.74
N LEU A 309 12.10 -5.66 -5.66
CA LEU A 309 12.85 -5.96 -6.85
C LEU A 309 14.34 -5.97 -6.49
N TYR A 310 14.99 -7.08 -6.81
CA TYR A 310 16.41 -7.29 -6.57
C TYR A 310 17.11 -7.65 -7.88
N PHE A 311 18.38 -7.30 -7.97
CA PHE A 311 19.23 -7.52 -9.14
C PHE A 311 20.52 -8.20 -8.67
N PRO A 312 20.82 -9.43 -9.12
CA PRO A 312 22.08 -10.06 -8.80
C PRO A 312 23.22 -9.26 -9.44
N VAL A 313 24.25 -8.91 -8.66
CA VAL A 313 25.35 -8.04 -9.16
C VAL A 313 26.39 -8.82 -9.98
N HIS A 314 26.32 -10.15 -9.95
CA HIS A 314 27.11 -11.09 -10.75
C HIS A 314 26.25 -12.32 -11.11
N ASP A 315 26.66 -13.09 -12.12
CA ASP A 315 26.03 -14.38 -12.43
C ASP A 315 26.00 -15.28 -11.18
N THR A 316 24.83 -15.80 -10.82
CA THR A 316 24.65 -16.59 -9.60
C THR A 316 23.66 -17.75 -9.80
N ASN A 317 23.72 -18.75 -8.91
CA ASN A 317 22.72 -19.81 -8.86
C ASN A 317 21.81 -19.58 -7.65
N LEU A 318 20.51 -19.57 -7.88
CA LEU A 318 19.50 -19.40 -6.85
C LEU A 318 18.39 -20.44 -7.04
N ALA A 319 18.06 -21.19 -6.00
CA ALA A 319 17.04 -22.25 -6.05
C ALA A 319 17.21 -23.23 -7.23
N GLY A 320 18.46 -23.60 -7.55
CA GLY A 320 18.79 -24.49 -8.67
C GLY A 320 18.69 -23.85 -10.06
N LYS A 321 18.43 -22.54 -10.16
CA LYS A 321 18.37 -21.79 -11.42
C LYS A 321 19.55 -20.83 -11.55
N ARG A 322 20.10 -20.74 -12.76
CA ARG A 322 21.14 -19.77 -13.08
C ARG A 322 20.50 -18.43 -13.41
N LEU A 323 20.88 -17.40 -12.67
CA LEU A 323 20.55 -16.00 -12.92
C LEU A 323 21.77 -15.30 -13.47
N ARG A 324 21.57 -14.46 -14.48
CA ARG A 324 22.60 -13.56 -14.99
C ARG A 324 22.63 -12.28 -14.17
N ALA A 325 23.79 -11.63 -14.13
CA ALA A 325 23.90 -10.31 -13.55
C ALA A 325 22.79 -9.36 -14.10
N GLY A 326 22.14 -8.64 -13.19
CA GLY A 326 21.10 -7.67 -13.50
C GLY A 326 19.74 -8.24 -13.90
N ASP A 327 19.52 -9.56 -13.80
CA ASP A 327 18.18 -10.15 -13.91
C ASP A 327 17.25 -9.57 -12.82
N ALA A 328 16.06 -9.12 -13.22
CA ALA A 328 15.06 -8.64 -12.28
C ALA A 328 14.47 -9.82 -11.49
N VAL A 329 14.59 -9.81 -10.16
CA VAL A 329 14.00 -10.80 -9.26
C VAL A 329 13.04 -10.12 -8.30
N MET A 330 11.75 -10.38 -8.42
CA MET A 330 10.70 -9.82 -7.56
C MET A 330 10.32 -10.83 -6.47
N ILE A 331 10.24 -10.37 -5.22
CA ILE A 331 9.72 -11.20 -4.12
C ILE A 331 8.19 -11.18 -4.13
N SER A 332 7.57 -12.36 -4.11
CA SER A 332 6.15 -12.48 -3.79
C SER A 332 5.97 -12.77 -2.31
N PHE A 333 5.70 -11.76 -1.49
CA PHE A 333 5.40 -11.96 -0.08
C PHE A 333 4.16 -12.84 0.12
N ALA A 334 3.14 -12.67 -0.72
CA ALA A 334 1.94 -13.50 -0.70
C ALA A 334 2.25 -14.97 -1.01
N ALA A 335 3.04 -15.26 -2.04
CA ALA A 335 3.36 -16.64 -2.39
C ALA A 335 4.34 -17.28 -1.40
N THR A 336 5.34 -16.54 -0.93
CA THR A 336 6.37 -17.05 0.01
C THR A 336 5.77 -17.35 1.38
N ASN A 337 4.85 -16.53 1.87
CA ASN A 337 4.14 -16.84 3.13
C ASN A 337 3.30 -18.10 2.99
N ARG A 338 2.59 -18.28 1.87
CA ARG A 338 1.84 -19.53 1.61
C ARG A 338 2.73 -20.74 1.45
N ASP A 339 3.91 -20.60 0.86
CA ASP A 339 4.91 -21.67 0.79
C ASP A 339 5.33 -22.16 2.19
N ALA A 340 5.51 -21.24 3.14
CA ALA A 340 5.74 -21.62 4.53
C ALA A 340 4.52 -22.31 5.17
N LEU A 341 3.31 -21.80 4.94
CA LEU A 341 2.07 -22.41 5.46
C LEU A 341 1.82 -23.84 4.95
N LEU A 342 2.21 -24.14 3.70
CA LEU A 342 2.11 -25.48 3.13
C LEU A 342 3.03 -26.50 3.82
N ARG A 343 4.17 -26.04 4.35
CA ARG A 343 5.15 -26.89 5.07
C ARG A 343 4.80 -27.04 6.55
N SER A 344 4.29 -25.99 7.16
CA SER A 344 3.80 -25.99 8.53
C SER A 344 2.72 -24.93 8.68
N PRO A 345 1.49 -25.29 9.10
CA PRO A 345 0.50 -24.29 9.43
C PRO A 345 1.05 -23.38 10.53
N HIS A 346 0.82 -22.08 10.41
CA HIS A 346 1.23 -21.15 11.46
C HIS A 346 0.38 -21.39 12.71
N LYS A 347 1.00 -21.22 13.89
CA LYS A 347 0.30 -21.23 15.18
C LYS A 347 -0.11 -19.79 15.52
N GLN A 348 -1.20 -19.60 16.25
CA GLN A 348 -1.58 -18.28 16.81
C GLN A 348 -0.36 -17.58 17.44
N GLY A 349 -0.21 -16.28 17.15
CA GLY A 349 0.95 -15.48 17.56
C GLY A 349 2.25 -15.70 16.76
N ASN A 350 2.29 -16.59 15.76
CA ASN A 350 3.47 -16.72 14.89
C ASN A 350 3.55 -15.56 13.89
N ARG A 351 4.58 -14.72 14.03
CA ARG A 351 4.82 -13.55 13.19
C ARG A 351 6.03 -13.70 12.25
N ALA A 352 6.40 -14.94 11.93
CA ALA A 352 7.48 -15.25 11.00
C ALA A 352 7.12 -15.04 9.52
N HIS A 353 5.99 -14.41 9.20
CA HIS A 353 5.67 -14.05 7.82
C HIS A 353 6.65 -13.00 7.26
N LEU A 354 6.77 -12.93 5.93
CA LEU A 354 7.62 -11.97 5.23
C LEU A 354 6.88 -10.71 4.77
N ALA A 355 5.64 -10.47 5.23
CA ALA A 355 4.83 -9.30 4.82
C ALA A 355 5.48 -7.93 5.04
N PHE A 356 6.49 -7.85 5.91
CA PHE A 356 7.29 -6.64 6.17
C PHE A 356 8.74 -6.77 5.67
N GLY A 357 9.02 -7.71 4.78
CA GLY A 357 10.37 -8.03 4.32
C GLY A 357 11.29 -8.57 5.41
N ALA A 358 12.56 -8.78 5.05
CA ALA A 358 13.63 -9.24 5.93
C ALA A 358 14.96 -8.57 5.53
N GLY A 359 15.98 -8.74 6.37
CA GLY A 359 17.32 -8.21 6.11
C GLY A 359 17.41 -6.68 6.24
N PRO A 360 18.42 -6.04 5.63
CA PRO A 360 18.67 -4.60 5.76
C PRO A 360 17.50 -3.72 5.30
N HIS A 361 16.70 -4.21 4.36
CA HIS A 361 15.54 -3.52 3.78
C HIS A 361 14.21 -3.91 4.45
N ALA A 362 14.23 -4.61 5.60
CA ALA A 362 13.00 -4.92 6.34
C ALA A 362 12.24 -3.64 6.71
N CYS A 363 10.91 -3.63 6.65
CA CYS A 363 10.10 -2.42 6.84
C CYS A 363 10.37 -1.75 8.21
N PRO A 364 10.75 -0.46 8.25
CA PRO A 364 10.96 0.27 9.50
C PRO A 364 9.64 0.63 10.20
N GLY A 365 8.54 0.74 9.44
CA GLY A 365 7.23 1.14 9.94
C GLY A 365 6.37 0.00 10.49
N ARG A 366 6.95 -1.18 10.76
CA ARG A 366 6.19 -2.39 11.17
C ARG A 366 5.32 -2.15 12.40
N SER A 367 5.88 -1.56 13.46
CA SER A 367 5.17 -1.30 14.72
C SER A 367 4.04 -0.29 14.52
N SER A 368 4.32 0.83 13.84
CA SER A 368 3.35 1.89 13.60
C SER A 368 2.19 1.42 12.71
N ALA A 369 2.49 0.73 11.60
CA ALA A 369 1.47 0.22 10.69
C ALA A 369 0.51 -0.75 11.38
N ARG A 370 1.05 -1.65 12.22
CA ARG A 370 0.22 -2.56 13.03
C ARG A 370 -0.61 -1.78 14.03
N LEU A 371 -0.01 -0.90 14.83
CA LEU A 371 -0.73 -0.12 15.84
C LEU A 371 -1.88 0.67 15.21
N ILE A 372 -1.65 1.35 14.09
CA ILE A 372 -2.70 2.09 13.38
C ILE A 372 -3.84 1.15 12.98
N ALA A 373 -3.52 -0.01 12.40
CA ALA A 373 -4.54 -0.96 11.98
C ALA A 373 -5.29 -1.58 13.16
N SER A 374 -4.60 -2.03 14.20
CA SER A 374 -5.21 -2.63 15.40
C SER A 374 -6.16 -1.65 16.07
N VAL A 375 -5.73 -0.41 16.31
CA VAL A 375 -6.57 0.60 16.96
C VAL A 375 -7.80 0.95 16.11
N ALA A 376 -7.64 1.05 14.78
CA ALA A 376 -8.77 1.30 13.90
C ALA A 376 -9.81 0.15 13.96
N LEU A 377 -9.34 -1.10 13.93
CA LEU A 377 -10.20 -2.28 14.04
C LEU A 377 -10.89 -2.35 15.40
N GLU A 378 -10.14 -2.21 16.50
CA GLU A 378 -10.64 -2.17 17.88
C GLU A 378 -11.76 -1.14 18.03
N LYS A 379 -11.50 0.11 17.61
CA LYS A 379 -12.47 1.20 17.73
C LYS A 379 -13.74 0.99 16.91
N LEU A 380 -13.62 0.44 15.70
CA LEU A 380 -14.79 0.17 14.87
C LEU A 380 -15.68 -0.93 15.50
N LEU A 381 -15.07 -2.02 15.95
CA LEU A 381 -15.78 -3.14 16.57
C LEU A 381 -16.38 -2.79 17.94
N ASP A 382 -15.68 -1.99 18.75
CA ASP A 382 -16.19 -1.53 20.05
C ASP A 382 -17.41 -0.62 19.90
N ARG A 383 -17.41 0.24 18.86
CA ARG A 383 -18.49 1.20 18.60
C ARG A 383 -19.67 0.57 17.87
N ILE A 384 -19.43 -0.45 17.05
CA ILE A 384 -20.43 -1.11 16.21
C ILE A 384 -20.24 -2.64 16.34
N PRO A 385 -20.65 -3.24 17.47
CA PRO A 385 -20.37 -4.65 17.76
C PRO A 385 -21.17 -5.63 16.90
N ASP A 386 -22.27 -5.21 16.28
CA ASP A 386 -23.12 -6.02 15.40
C ASP A 386 -22.83 -5.80 13.91
N LEU A 387 -21.65 -5.26 13.59
CA LEU A 387 -21.17 -5.06 12.23
C LEU A 387 -21.18 -6.38 11.44
N ALA A 388 -21.89 -6.39 10.32
CA ALA A 388 -21.97 -7.54 9.42
C ALA A 388 -21.74 -7.12 7.97
N LEU A 389 -21.20 -8.05 7.16
CA LEU A 389 -21.11 -7.84 5.72
C LEU A 389 -22.51 -7.66 5.12
N ALA A 390 -22.67 -6.65 4.25
CA ALA A 390 -23.87 -6.43 3.48
C ALA A 390 -23.69 -6.98 2.05
N GLY A 391 -24.06 -8.25 1.85
CA GLY A 391 -23.89 -8.98 0.60
C GLY A 391 -23.08 -10.27 0.79
N GLU A 392 -22.78 -10.93 -0.32
CA GLU A 392 -22.02 -12.19 -0.33
C GLU A 392 -20.51 -11.94 -0.43
N ILE A 393 -19.70 -12.80 0.21
CA ILE A 393 -18.23 -12.65 0.20
C ILE A 393 -17.66 -12.77 -1.23
N GLU A 394 -18.28 -13.59 -2.08
CA GLU A 394 -17.86 -13.83 -3.47
C GLU A 394 -18.05 -12.59 -4.36
N GLU A 395 -18.90 -11.65 -3.96
CA GLU A 395 -19.15 -10.40 -4.69
C GLU A 395 -18.10 -9.31 -4.38
N LEU A 396 -17.27 -9.53 -3.35
CA LEU A 396 -16.21 -8.60 -2.99
C LEU A 396 -15.20 -8.45 -4.14
N LYS A 397 -15.06 -7.21 -4.57
CA LYS A 397 -14.08 -6.85 -5.61
C LYS A 397 -12.72 -6.57 -4.98
N TRP A 398 -11.69 -6.85 -5.75
CA TRP A 398 -10.31 -6.69 -5.32
C TRP A 398 -9.52 -5.77 -6.23
N LEU A 399 -8.46 -5.17 -5.69
CA LEU A 399 -7.46 -4.46 -6.47
C LEU A 399 -6.78 -5.43 -7.45
N SER A 400 -6.76 -5.05 -8.72
CA SER A 400 -6.22 -5.84 -9.85
C SER A 400 -4.72 -5.68 -10.08
N GLY A 401 -4.03 -4.88 -9.27
CA GLY A 401 -2.60 -4.58 -9.44
C GLY A 401 -1.69 -5.72 -8.96
N ILE A 402 -0.49 -5.79 -9.53
CA ILE A 402 0.49 -6.83 -9.13
C ILE A 402 1.12 -6.57 -7.77
N PHE A 403 1.22 -5.31 -7.32
CA PHE A 403 2.00 -4.98 -6.13
C PHE A 403 1.19 -5.08 -4.83
N VAL A 404 -0.03 -4.55 -4.86
CA VAL A 404 -0.86 -4.33 -3.67
C VAL A 404 -2.12 -5.18 -3.74
N ARG A 405 -2.49 -5.78 -2.60
CA ARG A 405 -3.66 -6.63 -2.43
C ARG A 405 -4.62 -6.00 -1.41
N GLY A 406 -5.85 -5.74 -1.84
CA GLY A 406 -6.88 -5.21 -0.97
C GLY A 406 -8.27 -5.32 -1.58
N VAL A 407 -9.29 -5.47 -0.74
CA VAL A 407 -10.68 -5.29 -1.17
C VAL A 407 -10.93 -3.82 -1.53
N ILE A 408 -11.68 -3.57 -2.61
CA ILE A 408 -11.99 -2.20 -3.05
C ILE A 408 -13.32 -1.67 -2.52
N THR A 409 -14.16 -2.57 -2.04
CA THR A 409 -15.47 -2.29 -1.45
C THR A 409 -15.66 -3.27 -0.31
N LEU A 410 -16.15 -2.79 0.82
CA LEU A 410 -16.55 -3.59 1.98
C LEU A 410 -17.86 -3.00 2.53
N PRO A 411 -18.99 -3.28 1.85
CA PRO A 411 -20.30 -2.83 2.30
C PRO A 411 -20.68 -3.57 3.58
N VAL A 412 -21.18 -2.84 4.56
CA VAL A 412 -21.58 -3.38 5.86
C VAL A 412 -22.93 -2.83 6.29
N ARG A 413 -23.59 -3.59 7.17
CA ARG A 413 -24.84 -3.23 7.85
C ARG A 413 -24.71 -3.48 9.35
N PHE A 414 -25.42 -2.70 10.14
CA PHE A 414 -25.41 -2.74 11.60
C PHE A 414 -26.63 -1.99 12.15
N ALA A 415 -26.97 -2.20 13.42
CA ALA A 415 -28.01 -1.41 14.07
C ALA A 415 -27.54 0.05 14.23
N PRO A 416 -28.36 1.06 13.88
CA PRO A 416 -28.02 2.45 14.11
C PRO A 416 -27.59 2.72 15.55
N VAL A 417 -26.39 3.27 15.72
CA VAL A 417 -25.81 3.64 17.02
C VAL A 417 -25.89 5.14 17.18
N ALA A 418 -26.35 5.59 18.34
CA ALA A 418 -26.40 7.02 18.63
C ALA A 418 -25.00 7.61 18.76
N ARG A 419 -24.79 8.81 18.21
CA ARG A 419 -23.55 9.56 18.45
C ARG A 419 -23.37 9.82 19.95
N PRO A 420 -22.17 9.65 20.53
CA PRO A 420 -21.87 10.09 21.88
C PRO A 420 -22.19 11.58 22.03
N GLY A 421 -23.21 11.91 22.84
CA GLY A 421 -23.70 13.28 23.03
C GLY A 421 -24.94 13.66 22.22
N GLY A 422 -25.36 12.83 21.27
CA GLY A 422 -26.67 12.92 20.61
C GLY A 422 -27.73 12.23 21.46
N ARG A 423 -28.74 12.97 21.94
CA ARG A 423 -29.90 12.34 22.58
C ARG A 423 -30.62 11.46 21.55
N LEU A 424 -30.74 10.16 21.82
CA LEU A 424 -31.79 9.33 21.25
C LEU A 424 -33.14 9.90 21.71
N THR A 425 -33.78 10.72 20.87
CA THR A 425 -35.20 11.02 21.06
C THR A 425 -36.04 9.86 20.53
N SER A 426 -36.13 8.81 21.33
CA SER A 426 -37.33 7.96 21.35
C SER A 426 -37.50 7.35 22.75
N ALA A 427 -37.83 8.21 23.71
CA ALA A 427 -38.48 7.72 24.92
C ALA A 427 -39.94 7.37 24.58
N PRO A 428 -40.47 6.20 24.98
CA PRO A 428 -41.91 5.94 24.96
C PRO A 428 -42.64 7.01 25.81
N PRO A 429 -43.90 7.36 25.50
CA PRO A 429 -44.58 8.45 26.20
C PRO A 429 -44.68 8.16 27.70
N ALA A 430 -43.99 8.97 28.51
CA ALA A 430 -44.05 8.92 29.96
C ALA A 430 -45.37 9.53 30.46
N ARG A 431 -45.95 8.90 31.48
CA ARG A 431 -47.16 9.36 32.17
C ARG A 431 -46.88 10.65 32.96
N PRO A 432 -47.88 11.53 33.17
CA PRO A 432 -47.66 12.80 33.84
C PRO A 432 -47.56 12.63 35.36
N GLY A 433 -46.49 13.17 35.96
CA GLY A 433 -46.46 13.55 37.37
C GLY A 433 -45.27 13.05 38.19
N GLU A 434 -44.11 13.72 38.08
CA GLU A 434 -43.14 13.84 39.20
C GLU A 434 -42.09 14.95 38.88
N PRO A 435 -41.67 15.78 39.86
CA PRO A 435 -40.77 16.92 39.62
C PRO A 435 -39.27 16.57 39.60
N ASP A 436 -38.55 17.19 38.66
CA ASP A 436 -37.10 17.08 38.38
C ASP A 436 -36.26 17.72 39.50
N GLN A 437 -35.46 16.92 40.21
CA GLN A 437 -34.39 17.41 41.10
C GLN A 437 -33.03 17.19 40.44
N ARG A 438 -32.45 18.25 39.90
CA ARG A 438 -31.03 18.31 39.53
C ARG A 438 -30.32 19.35 40.38
N GLN A 439 -29.47 18.88 41.28
CA GLN A 439 -28.53 19.69 42.05
C GLN A 439 -27.09 19.40 41.59
N ASP A 440 -26.45 20.48 41.13
CA ASP A 440 -25.07 20.94 41.37
C ASP A 440 -23.96 19.92 41.69
N LEU A 441 -22.96 19.87 40.78
CA LEU A 441 -21.59 19.42 41.07
C LEU A 441 -20.58 20.52 40.67
N PRO A 442 -19.49 20.73 41.44
CA PRO A 442 -18.55 21.83 41.22
C PRO A 442 -17.51 21.55 40.13
N ALA A 443 -17.12 22.62 39.44
CA ALA A 443 -16.24 22.66 38.27
C ALA A 443 -14.77 22.34 38.59
N GLY A 444 -14.15 21.45 37.81
CA GLY A 444 -12.72 21.15 37.84
C GLY A 444 -12.12 21.13 36.42
N ALA A 445 -11.01 21.87 36.27
CA ALA A 445 -10.07 21.99 35.14
C ALA A 445 -10.62 22.47 33.76
N PRO A 446 -9.94 23.42 33.10
CA PRO A 446 -10.35 23.88 31.77
C PRO A 446 -10.13 22.77 30.73
N PRO A 447 -11.10 22.52 29.84
CA PRO A 447 -10.95 21.56 28.76
C PRO A 447 -9.84 22.02 27.78
N PRO A 448 -9.14 21.10 27.12
CA PRO A 448 -8.25 21.43 26.01
C PRO A 448 -9.01 22.21 24.92
N PRO A 449 -8.32 23.06 24.13
CA PRO A 449 -8.98 23.92 23.16
C PRO A 449 -9.85 23.09 22.20
N PRO A 450 -11.06 23.55 21.89
CA PRO A 450 -11.93 22.87 20.94
C PRO A 450 -11.24 22.80 19.58
N ILE A 451 -11.27 21.61 18.98
CA ILE A 451 -10.90 21.44 17.58
C ILE A 451 -11.90 22.28 16.77
N PRO A 452 -11.45 23.12 15.82
CA PRO A 452 -12.38 23.80 14.94
C PRO A 452 -13.25 22.75 14.24
N PRO A 453 -14.56 22.99 14.05
CA PRO A 453 -15.38 22.08 13.26
C PRO A 453 -14.68 21.82 11.94
N ILE A 454 -14.47 20.54 11.59
CA ILE A 454 -14.03 20.15 10.25
C ILE A 454 -15.22 20.43 9.33
N SER A 455 -15.35 21.68 8.92
CA SER A 455 -16.25 22.10 7.87
C SER A 455 -15.68 21.58 6.56
N LEU A 456 -16.23 20.48 6.05
CA LEU A 456 -16.02 20.10 4.65
C LEU A 456 -16.64 21.21 3.77
N PRO A 457 -15.86 21.94 2.96
CA PRO A 457 -16.40 23.08 2.22
C PRO A 457 -17.19 22.64 0.98
N PHE A 458 -18.44 23.13 0.94
CA PHE A 458 -19.28 23.47 -0.21
C PHE A 458 -20.10 22.38 -0.94
N ALA A 459 -21.41 22.43 -0.66
CA ALA A 459 -22.46 22.26 -1.65
C ALA A 459 -22.69 23.60 -2.38
N THR A 460 -22.71 23.58 -3.72
CA THR A 460 -23.47 24.54 -4.54
C THR A 460 -23.71 23.95 -5.94
N ASP A 461 -24.97 24.00 -6.39
CA ASP A 461 -25.45 23.74 -7.74
C ASP A 461 -24.82 24.67 -8.79
N ALA A 462 -24.51 24.13 -9.97
CA ALA A 462 -24.67 24.83 -11.26
C ALA A 462 -24.58 23.85 -12.44
N ALA A 463 -25.64 23.85 -13.25
CA ALA A 463 -25.71 23.25 -14.58
C ALA A 463 -25.16 24.21 -15.65
N SER A 464 -24.47 23.70 -16.68
CA SER A 464 -24.75 23.94 -18.13
C SER A 464 -23.56 23.66 -19.06
N GLU A 465 -23.87 23.01 -20.18
CA GLU A 465 -23.36 23.22 -21.56
C GLU A 465 -21.93 22.77 -21.97
N GLY A 466 -21.83 21.50 -22.37
CA GLY A 466 -21.75 21.03 -23.77
C GLY A 466 -20.95 21.83 -24.82
N GLU A 467 -19.83 21.27 -25.29
CA GLU A 467 -19.42 21.37 -26.70
C GLU A 467 -18.53 20.18 -27.11
N ALA A 468 -18.83 19.60 -28.27
CA ALA A 468 -18.29 18.34 -28.78
C ALA A 468 -17.19 18.56 -29.82
N LEU A 469 -16.12 17.76 -29.76
CA LEU A 469 -15.21 17.54 -30.89
C LEU A 469 -14.88 16.06 -31.03
N MET A 470 -15.01 15.57 -32.27
CA MET A 470 -15.05 14.16 -32.67
C MET A 470 -13.75 13.40 -32.42
N GLY A 471 -13.88 12.22 -31.79
CA GLY A 471 -12.83 11.21 -31.60
C GLY A 471 -12.81 10.15 -32.72
N PRO A 472 -11.77 9.29 -32.74
CA PRO A 472 -11.56 8.26 -33.76
C PRO A 472 -12.22 6.92 -33.38
N GLY A 473 -12.96 6.32 -34.35
CA GLY A 473 -13.17 4.87 -34.56
C GLY A 473 -13.52 3.94 -33.37
N PRO A 474 -14.72 3.32 -33.35
CA PRO A 474 -15.29 2.63 -32.17
C PRO A 474 -14.54 1.37 -31.69
N GLU A 475 -13.68 0.75 -32.49
CA GLU A 475 -12.95 -0.47 -32.08
C GLU A 475 -11.66 -0.18 -31.29
N LEU A 476 -11.03 1.00 -31.49
CA LEU A 476 -9.87 1.43 -30.70
C LEU A 476 -10.33 2.13 -29.41
N GLU A 477 -11.47 2.82 -29.43
CA GLU A 477 -12.12 3.36 -28.23
C GLU A 477 -12.55 2.26 -27.27
N GLN A 478 -13.12 1.14 -27.74
CA GLN A 478 -13.53 0.05 -26.85
C GLN A 478 -12.33 -0.62 -26.15
N GLN A 479 -11.22 -0.83 -26.87
CA GLN A 479 -9.99 -1.43 -26.31
C GLN A 479 -9.21 -0.46 -25.41
N ALA A 480 -9.23 0.84 -25.72
CA ALA A 480 -8.67 1.88 -24.87
C ALA A 480 -9.53 2.12 -23.61
N GLU A 481 -10.86 2.13 -23.75
CA GLU A 481 -11.79 2.20 -22.62
C GLU A 481 -11.71 0.98 -21.71
N ASP A 482 -11.53 -0.23 -22.26
CA ASP A 482 -11.39 -1.44 -21.46
C ASP A 482 -10.03 -1.50 -20.74
N ARG A 483 -8.95 -0.97 -21.35
CA ARG A 483 -7.66 -0.71 -20.66
C ARG A 483 -7.80 0.34 -19.56
N GLN A 484 -8.50 1.44 -19.84
CA GLN A 484 -8.70 2.56 -18.93
C GLN A 484 -9.66 2.20 -17.77
N LYS A 485 -10.58 1.26 -17.98
CA LYS A 485 -11.44 0.67 -16.93
C LYS A 485 -10.69 -0.36 -16.07
N GLN A 486 -9.62 -1.00 -16.57
CA GLN A 486 -8.80 -1.97 -15.82
C GLN A 486 -7.63 -1.34 -15.06
N GLN A 487 -7.05 -0.22 -15.54
CA GLN A 487 -5.94 0.49 -14.91
C GLN A 487 -6.44 1.56 -13.92
N SER A 488 -6.92 1.16 -12.74
CA SER A 488 -7.26 2.15 -11.69
C SER A 488 -7.46 1.51 -10.31
N SER A 489 -6.38 1.07 -9.66
CA SER A 489 -6.49 0.43 -8.35
C SER A 489 -6.53 1.47 -7.21
N LEU A 490 -5.66 2.49 -7.22
CA LEU A 490 -5.65 3.58 -6.24
C LEU A 490 -6.57 4.75 -6.65
N LEU A 491 -6.58 5.14 -7.93
CA LEU A 491 -7.52 6.13 -8.46
C LEU A 491 -8.93 5.59 -8.57
N GLY A 492 -9.15 4.29 -8.71
CA GLY A 492 -10.49 3.71 -8.60
C GLY A 492 -11.00 3.84 -7.18
N PHE A 493 -10.14 3.71 -6.18
CA PHE A 493 -10.46 3.95 -4.78
C PHE A 493 -10.67 5.45 -4.50
N LEU A 494 -9.79 6.34 -4.95
CA LEU A 494 -9.95 7.80 -4.80
C LEU A 494 -11.10 8.37 -5.67
N ASN A 495 -11.40 7.78 -6.83
CA ASN A 495 -12.52 8.15 -7.71
C ASN A 495 -13.84 7.55 -7.21
N ARG A 496 -13.87 6.34 -6.65
CA ARG A 496 -15.05 5.81 -5.93
C ARG A 496 -15.32 6.65 -4.67
N TRP A 497 -14.27 7.03 -3.94
CA TRP A 497 -14.32 7.98 -2.83
C TRP A 497 -14.87 9.36 -3.25
N ARG A 498 -14.54 9.83 -4.47
CA ARG A 498 -15.12 11.07 -5.05
C ARG A 498 -16.53 10.90 -5.63
N ARG A 499 -16.88 9.74 -6.19
CA ARG A 499 -18.20 9.47 -6.81
C ARG A 499 -19.29 9.08 -5.80
N ALA A 500 -18.92 8.70 -4.59
CA ALA A 500 -19.82 8.43 -3.47
C ALA A 500 -20.16 9.69 -2.65
N ARG A 501 -19.96 10.89 -3.24
CA ARG A 501 -20.30 12.20 -2.69
C ARG A 501 -21.20 12.94 -3.66
#